data_AF-A0A2N5FJY0-F1
#
_entry.id   AF-A0A2N5FJY0-F1
#
_cell.length_a   1.000
_cell.length_b   1.000
_cell.length_c   1.000
_cell.angle_alpha   90.00
_cell.angle_beta   90.00
_cell.angle_gamma   90.00
#
_symmetry.space_group_name_H-M   'P 1'
#
loop_
_entity.id
_entity.type
_entity.pdbx_description
1 polymer ?
#
loop_
_entity_poly.entity_id
_entity_poly.type
_entity_poly.pdbx_seq_one_letter_code
_entity_poly.pdbx_strand_id
1 'polypeptide(L)' 'MKMEQVFIEYGYGEFFDRYRYPIEMSGILENIEEEQLHCFFGTFECDTFENFACLFTVFMSMRERNRHLL' A
#
# COMPACT_ATOMS: atom_id res chain seq x y z
N MET A 1 7.80 9.38 -8.28
CA MET A 1 8.61 9.41 -7.04
C MET A 1 9.15 8.00 -6.77
N LYS A 2 9.93 7.76 -5.72
CA LYS A 2 10.17 6.39 -5.25
C LYS A 2 9.02 6.01 -4.32
N MET A 3 8.53 4.77 -4.36
CA MET A 3 7.38 4.31 -3.58
C MET A 3 7.52 4.61 -2.06
N GLU A 4 8.74 4.52 -1.55
CA GLU A 4 9.17 4.97 -0.20
C GLU A 4 8.66 6.36 0.19
N GLN A 5 8.62 7.31 -0.76
CA GLN A 5 8.20 8.68 -0.51
C GLN A 5 6.73 8.75 -0.06
N VAL A 6 5.86 7.91 -0.64
CA VAL A 6 4.44 7.88 -0.27
C VAL A 6 4.26 7.32 1.15
N PHE A 7 5.06 6.33 1.55
CA PHE A 7 5.07 5.87 2.94
C PHE A 7 5.47 7.00 3.89
N ILE A 8 6.53 7.75 3.58
CA ILE A 8 7.02 8.86 4.40
C ILE A 8 5.96 9.96 4.55
N GLU A 9 5.30 10.34 3.45
CA GLU A 9 4.27 11.40 3.43
C GLU A 9 3.08 11.11 4.35
N TYR A 10 2.77 9.83 4.59
CA TYR A 10 1.68 9.40 5.47
C TYR A 10 2.15 8.95 6.86
N GLY A 11 3.41 9.20 7.22
CA GLY A 11 3.97 8.82 8.52
C GLY A 11 4.40 7.36 8.64
N TYR A 12 4.38 6.60 7.54
CA TYR A 12 4.82 5.20 7.47
C TYR A 12 6.29 5.03 7.08
N GLY A 13 7.13 6.06 7.22
CA GLY A 13 8.58 5.97 6.92
C GLY A 13 9.28 4.86 7.71
N GLU A 14 9.10 4.83 9.04
CA GLU A 14 9.68 3.77 9.90
C GLU A 14 9.09 2.39 9.59
N PHE A 15 7.81 2.33 9.22
CA PHE A 15 7.17 1.09 8.79
C PHE A 15 7.82 0.56 7.52
N PHE A 16 8.02 1.42 6.52
CA PHE A 16 8.65 1.06 5.27
C PHE A 16 10.09 0.59 5.50
N ASP A 17 10.86 1.27 6.34
CA ASP A 17 12.22 0.85 6.66
C ASP A 17 12.27 -0.51 7.38
N ARG A 18 11.37 -0.73 8.34
CA ARG A 18 11.27 -2.01 9.07
C ARG A 18 10.86 -3.17 8.16
N TYR A 19 9.94 -2.93 7.23
CA TYR A 19 9.32 -3.97 6.40
C TYR A 19 9.72 -3.90 4.92
N ARG A 20 10.80 -3.16 4.59
CA ARG A 20 11.28 -2.96 3.21
C ARG A 20 11.47 -4.29 2.48
N TYR A 21 12.22 -5.19 3.09
CA TYR A 21 12.52 -6.49 2.49
C TYR A 21 11.26 -7.35 2.26
N PRO A 22 10.35 -7.54 3.24
CA PRO A 22 9.05 -8.19 3.00
C PRO A 22 8.23 -7.55 1.87
N ILE A 23 8.16 -6.22 1.83
CA ILE A 23 7.42 -5.47 0.79
C ILE A 23 8.01 -5.77 -0.59
N GLU A 24 9.33 -5.66 -0.74
CA GLU A 24 10.04 -5.94 -2.00
C GLU A 24 9.89 -7.41 -2.43
N MET A 25 10.10 -8.36 -1.52
CA MET A 25 10.03 -9.79 -1.83
C MET A 25 8.63 -10.30 -2.13
N SER A 26 7.60 -9.67 -1.56
CA SER A 26 6.21 -10.06 -1.81
C SER A 26 5.70 -9.66 -3.19
N GLY A 27 6.35 -8.70 -3.85
CA GLY A 27 5.88 -8.12 -5.10
C GLY A 27 4.57 -7.33 -4.96
N ILE A 28 4.09 -7.05 -3.74
CA ILE A 28 2.78 -6.43 -3.50
C ILE A 28 2.63 -5.04 -4.15
N LEU A 29 3.75 -4.38 -4.45
CA LEU A 29 3.81 -3.06 -5.07
C LEU A 29 4.27 -3.07 -6.54
N GLU A 30 4.53 -4.22 -7.17
CA GLU A 30 5.15 -4.29 -8.51
C GLU A 30 4.34 -3.59 -9.62
N ASN A 31 3.01 -3.61 -9.53
CA ASN A 31 2.11 -3.02 -10.53
C ASN A 31 1.20 -1.95 -9.91
N ILE A 32 1.66 -1.33 -8.83
CA ILE A 32 0.87 -0.37 -8.06
C ILE A 32 1.31 1.05 -8.41
N GLU A 33 0.34 1.88 -8.74
CA GLU A 33 0.56 3.31 -8.96
C GLU A 33 0.58 4.07 -7.62
N GLU A 34 1.34 5.16 -7.54
CA GLU A 34 1.46 5.97 -6.33
C GLU A 34 0.09 6.43 -5.81
N GLU A 35 -0.81 6.85 -6.71
CA GLU A 35 -2.18 7.27 -6.35
C GLU A 35 -2.94 6.17 -5.61
N GLN A 36 -2.73 4.91 -5.95
CA GLN A 36 -3.39 3.80 -5.27
C GLN A 36 -2.93 3.65 -3.84
N LEU A 37 -1.64 3.87 -3.61
CA LEU A 37 -1.05 3.86 -2.29
C LEU A 37 -1.49 5.08 -1.46
N HIS A 38 -1.57 6.27 -2.08
CA HIS A 38 -2.13 7.48 -1.47
C HIS A 38 -3.56 7.28 -0.99
N CYS A 39 -4.43 6.71 -1.85
CA CYS A 39 -5.80 6.42 -1.47
C CYS A 39 -5.88 5.40 -0.32
N PHE A 40 -5.01 4.40 -0.33
CA PHE A 40 -4.98 3.38 0.72
C PHE A 40 -4.60 4.00 2.07
N PHE A 41 -3.47 4.70 2.15
CA PHE A 41 -3.02 5.31 3.41
C PHE A 41 -3.90 6.48 3.86
N GLY A 42 -4.68 7.09 2.96
CA GLY A 42 -5.72 8.04 3.33
C GLY A 42 -6.95 7.39 3.99
N THR A 43 -7.06 6.07 3.97
CA THR A 43 -8.25 5.33 4.44
C THR A 43 -7.93 4.35 5.56
N PHE A 44 -6.77 3.70 5.52
CA PHE A 44 -6.41 2.60 6.41
C PHE A 44 -5.15 2.90 7.22
N GLU A 45 -5.13 2.39 8.44
CA GLU A 45 -3.93 2.32 9.26
C GLU A 45 -3.40 0.89 9.34
N CYS A 46 -2.08 0.73 9.31
CA CYS A 46 -1.43 -0.57 9.42
C CYS A 46 -0.11 -0.47 10.20
N ASP A 47 0.07 -1.38 11.15
CA ASP A 47 1.20 -1.44 12.08
C ASP A 47 2.15 -2.62 11.82
N THR A 48 1.67 -3.64 11.10
CA THR A 48 2.45 -4.81 10.67
C THR A 48 2.39 -5.02 9.16
N PHE A 49 3.39 -5.72 8.62
CA PHE A 49 3.40 -6.11 7.21
C PHE A 49 2.21 -6.99 6.84
N GLU A 50 1.81 -7.91 7.72
CA GLU A 50 0.67 -8.81 7.49
C GLU A 50 -0.65 -8.04 7.39
N ASN A 51 -0.84 -7.03 8.26
CA ASN A 51 -2.00 -6.15 8.22
C ASN A 51 -2.01 -5.32 6.94
N PHE A 52 -0.88 -4.71 6.59
CA PHE A 52 -0.72 -3.99 5.33
C PHE A 52 -1.06 -4.88 4.13
N ALA A 53 -0.45 -6.06 4.04
CA ALA A 53 -0.64 -6.96 2.91
C ALA A 53 -2.09 -7.42 2.76
N CYS A 54 -2.74 -7.77 3.87
CA CYS A 54 -4.14 -8.17 3.88
C CYS A 54 -5.05 -7.02 3.44
N LEU A 55 -4.96 -5.86 4.12
CA LEU A 55 -5.83 -4.71 3.87
C LEU A 55 -5.62 -4.14 2.46
N PHE A 56 -4.37 -4.05 2.02
CA PHE A 56 -4.04 -3.54 0.70
C PHE A 56 -4.57 -4.44 -0.41
N THR A 57 -4.46 -5.77 -0.25
CA THR A 57 -5.04 -6.74 -1.19
C THR A 57 -6.56 -6.62 -1.29
N VAL A 58 -7.24 -6.47 -0.14
CA VAL A 58 -8.70 -6.27 -0.09
C VAL A 58 -9.09 -4.95 -0.76
N PHE A 59 -8.38 -3.87 -0.45
CA PHE A 59 -8.59 -2.55 -1.03
C PHE A 59 -8.48 -2.57 -2.56
N MET A 60 -7.40 -3.16 -3.09
CA MET A 60 -7.20 -3.28 -4.53
C MET A 60 -8.28 -4.12 -5.20
N SER A 61 -8.69 -5.22 -4.57
CA SER A 61 -9.79 -6.06 -5.07
C SER A 61 -11.13 -5.30 -5.11
N MET A 62 -11.41 -4.47 -4.11
CA MET A 62 -12.62 -3.62 -4.10
C MET A 62 -12.56 -2.54 -5.18
N ARG A 63 -11.41 -1.88 -5.37
CA ARG A 63 -11.22 -0.88 -6.42
C ARG A 63 -11.43 -1.46 -7.82
N GLU A 64 -10.86 -2.63 -8.08
CA GLU A 64 -11.02 -3.30 -9.37
C GLU A 64 -12.49 -3.66 -9.64
N ARG A 65 -13.20 -4.18 -8.65
CA ARG A 65 -14.65 -4.46 -8.78
C ARG A 65 -15.48 -3.20 -9.01
N ASN A 66 -15.12 -2.10 -8.36
CA ASN A 66 -15.83 -0.82 -8.47
C ASN A 66 -15.46 -0.04 -9.74
N ARG A 67 -14.36 -0.39 -10.43
CA ARG A 67 -13.97 0.21 -11.71
C ARG A 67 -15.05 0.05 -12.78
N HIS A 68 -15.89 -0.97 -12.68
CA HIS A 68 -17.01 -1.20 -13.61
C HIS A 68 -18.29 -0.42 -13.25
N LEU A 69 -18.32 0.27 -12.12
CA LEU A 69 -19.47 1.03 -11.62
C LEU A 69 -19.33 2.55 -11.84
N LEU A 70 -18.17 2.99 -12.32
CA LEU A 70 -17.82 4.36 -12.71
C LEU A 70 -17.57 4.43 -14.21
#